data_AF-A0A2N9F6Z4-F1
#
_entry.id   AF-A0A2N9F6Z4-F1
#
_cell.length_a   1.000
_cell.length_b   1.000
_cell.length_c   1.000
_cell.angle_alpha   90.00
_cell.angle_beta   90.00
_cell.angle_gamma   90.00
#
_symmetry.space_group_name_H-M   'P 1'
#
loop_
_entity.id
_entity.type
_entity.pdbx_description
1 polymer ?
#
loop_
_entity_poly.entity_id
_entity_poly.type
_entity_poly.pdbx_seq_one_letter_code
_entity_poly.pdbx_strand_id
1 'polypeptide(L)' 'MKQKIVMEVSMNSEKCRLKAMKIALVTGVTSVAIEGADRSKVVVIGDGVDSANLAKSLRKKFCCANIETVQSLG' A
#
# COMPACT_ATOMS: atom_id res chain seq x y z
N MET A 1 -9.33 7.93 -12.91
CA MET A 1 -10.21 6.85 -12.38
C MET A 1 -9.75 6.48 -10.99
N LYS A 2 -10.67 6.50 -10.02
CA LYS A 2 -10.34 6.18 -8.64
C LYS A 2 -10.15 4.67 -8.49
N GLN A 3 -9.20 4.25 -7.65
CA GLN A 3 -8.86 2.85 -7.43
C GLN A 3 -8.65 2.58 -5.94
N LYS A 4 -8.97 1.36 -5.51
CA LYS A 4 -8.60 0.77 -4.23
C LYS A 4 -7.55 -0.31 -4.48
N ILE A 5 -6.37 -0.12 -3.95
CA ILE A 5 -5.24 -1.05 -4.06
C ILE A 5 -5.00 -1.66 -2.69
N VAL A 6 -4.95 -2.99 -2.62
CA VAL A 6 -4.63 -3.73 -1.40
C VAL A 6 -3.31 -4.45 -1.60
N MET A 7 -2.37 -4.22 -0.69
CA MET A 7 -1.02 -4.77 -0.78
C MET A 7 -0.64 -5.47 0.51
N GLU A 8 -0.19 -6.71 0.42
CA GLU A 8 0.38 -7.42 1.55
C GLU A 8 1.86 -7.06 1.72
N VAL A 9 2.25 -6.64 2.92
CA VAL A 9 3.62 -6.24 3.26
C VAL A 9 3.98 -6.87 4.60
N SER A 10 5.12 -7.55 4.65
CA SER A 10 5.63 -8.17 5.88
C SER A 10 6.15 -7.09 6.84
N MET A 11 5.31 -6.67 7.79
CA MET A 11 5.59 -5.61 8.77
C MET A 11 5.54 -6.18 10.20
N ASN A 12 6.70 -6.31 10.83
CA ASN A 12 6.85 -6.90 12.16
C ASN A 12 6.91 -5.88 13.31
N SER A 13 6.83 -4.58 13.04
CA SER A 13 6.87 -3.53 14.07
C SER A 13 6.06 -2.29 13.70
N GLU A 14 5.65 -1.50 14.69
CA GLU A 14 4.96 -0.23 14.45
C GLU A 14 5.82 0.78 13.68
N LYS A 15 7.15 0.78 13.93
CA LYS A 15 8.10 1.58 13.14
C LYS A 15 8.10 1.17 11.67
N CYS A 16 7.97 -0.12 11.36
CA CYS A 16 7.82 -0.62 9.99
C CYS A 16 6.49 -0.17 9.38
N ARG A 17 5.39 -0.25 10.12
CA ARG A 17 4.06 0.22 9.69
C ARG A 17 4.05 1.70 9.31
N LEU A 18 4.61 2.56 10.16
CA LEU A 18 4.71 4.00 9.87
C LEU A 18 5.55 4.28 8.62
N LYS A 19 6.63 3.52 8.39
CA LYS A 19 7.45 3.64 7.18
C LYS A 19 6.68 3.19 5.93
N ALA A 20 5.91 2.11 6.03
CA ALA A 20 5.08 1.61 4.93
C ALA A 20 4.00 2.64 4.55
N MET A 21 3.31 3.21 5.54
CA MET A 21 2.34 4.29 5.29
C MET A 21 2.99 5.49 4.61
N LYS A 22 4.18 5.93 5.08
CA LYS A 22 4.92 7.03 4.44
C LYS A 22 5.28 6.74 2.98
N ILE A 23 5.67 5.51 2.66
CA ILE A 23 5.97 5.09 1.28
C ILE A 23 4.69 5.04 0.44
N ALA A 24 3.56 4.66 1.04
CA ALA A 24 2.27 4.61 0.37
C ALA A 24 1.62 5.98 0.13
N LEU A 25 2.11 7.05 0.76
CA LEU A 25 1.73 8.43 0.47
C LEU A 25 2.42 8.91 -0.81
N VAL A 26 1.93 8.46 -1.96
CA VAL A 26 2.37 8.90 -3.28
C VAL A 26 1.38 9.89 -3.89
N THR A 27 1.79 10.57 -4.95
CA THR A 27 0.92 11.47 -5.72
C THR A 27 -0.33 10.73 -6.21
N GLY A 28 -1.50 11.37 -6.09
CA GLY A 28 -2.79 10.79 -6.47
C GLY A 28 -3.49 10.00 -5.35
N VAL A 29 -2.83 9.75 -4.22
CA VAL A 29 -3.43 9.06 -3.07
C VAL A 29 -4.35 10.00 -2.28
N THR A 30 -5.57 9.52 -2.02
CA THR A 30 -6.57 10.18 -1.17
C THR A 30 -6.57 9.62 0.25
N SER A 31 -6.32 8.32 0.41
CA SER A 31 -6.32 7.67 1.72
C SER A 31 -5.39 6.47 1.76
N VAL A 32 -4.78 6.24 2.94
CA VAL A 32 -3.94 5.08 3.23
C VAL A 32 -4.36 4.52 4.59
N ALA A 33 -4.58 3.21 4.66
CA ALA A 33 -4.86 2.49 5.89
C ALA A 33 -4.00 1.23 5.99
N ILE A 34 -3.79 0.76 7.22
CA ILE A 34 -3.26 -0.58 7.47
C ILE A 34 -4.40 -1.44 8.00
N GLU A 35 -4.68 -2.53 7.31
CA GLU A 35 -5.76 -3.47 7.61
C GLU A 35 -5.23 -4.92 7.73
N GLY A 36 -6.15 -5.86 7.99
CA GLY A 36 -5.85 -7.28 8.20
C GLY A 36 -5.60 -7.62 9.68
N ALA A 37 -5.88 -8.87 10.06
CA ALA A 37 -5.72 -9.35 11.43
C ALA A 37 -4.29 -9.12 11.95
N ASP A 38 -3.29 -9.39 11.10
CA ASP A 38 -1.87 -9.22 11.42
C ASP A 38 -1.35 -7.79 11.17
N ARG A 39 -2.22 -6.88 10.70
CA ARG A 39 -1.87 -5.53 10.25
C ARG A 39 -0.73 -5.54 9.22
N SER A 40 -0.81 -6.49 8.30
CA SER A 40 0.14 -6.71 7.20
C SER A 40 -0.34 -6.10 5.88
N LYS A 41 -1.60 -5.65 5.78
CA LYS A 41 -2.15 -5.13 4.52
C LYS A 41 -2.14 -3.62 4.49
N VAL A 42 -1.54 -3.04 3.47
CA VAL A 42 -1.61 -1.61 3.17
C VAL A 42 -2.69 -1.40 2.13
N VAL A 43 -3.71 -0.62 2.49
CA VAL A 43 -4.84 -0.27 1.62
C VAL A 43 -4.69 1.17 1.18
N VAL A 44 -4.63 1.39 -0.12
CA VAL A 44 -4.45 2.70 -0.74
C VAL A 44 -5.65 3.01 -1.60
N ILE A 45 -6.23 4.19 -1.43
CA ILE A 45 -7.31 4.71 -2.26
C ILE A 45 -6.80 5.99 -2.92
N GLY A 46 -6.90 6.08 -4.24
CA GLY A 46 -6.45 7.25 -4.98
C GLY A 46 -6.85 7.25 -6.44
N ASP A 47 -6.56 8.32 -7.14
CA ASP A 47 -6.75 8.49 -8.59
C ASP A 47 -5.38 8.57 -9.27
N GLY A 48 -5.17 7.74 -10.30
CA GLY A 48 -3.90 7.72 -11.04
C GLY A 48 -2.71 7.12 -10.26
N VAL A 49 -2.98 6.27 -9.26
CA VAL A 49 -1.93 5.61 -8.46
C VAL A 49 -1.32 4.44 -9.23
N ASP A 50 -0.01 4.50 -9.48
CA ASP A 50 0.73 3.38 -10.06
C ASP A 50 0.99 2.29 -9.01
N SER A 51 0.15 1.26 -9.02
CA SER A 51 0.26 0.10 -8.11
C SER A 51 1.58 -0.67 -8.24
N ALA A 52 2.16 -0.77 -9.45
CA ALA A 52 3.41 -1.48 -9.67
C ALA A 52 4.61 -0.71 -9.12
N ASN A 53 4.63 0.61 -9.32
CA ASN A 53 5.68 1.46 -8.75
C ASN A 53 5.58 1.57 -7.23
N LEU A 54 4.35 1.60 -6.70
CA LEU A 54 4.12 1.51 -5.26
C LEU A 54 4.65 0.18 -4.69
N ALA A 55 4.36 -0.95 -5.34
CA ALA A 55 4.87 -2.27 -4.94
C ALA A 55 6.39 -2.32 -4.96
N LYS A 56 7.01 -1.75 -6.00
CA LYS A 56 8.46 -1.66 -6.13
C LYS A 56 9.07 -0.85 -4.98
N SER A 57 8.47 0.28 -4.63
CA SER A 57 8.91 1.14 -3.53
C SER A 57 8.82 0.43 -2.17
N LEU A 58 7.73 -0.32 -1.94
CA LEU A 58 7.57 -1.13 -0.72
C LEU A 58 8.56 -2.30 -0.68
N ARG A 59 8.74 -3.05 -1.76
CA ARG A 59 9.74 -4.15 -1.86
C ARG A 59 11.14 -3.66 -1.57
N LYS A 60 11.51 -2.47 -2.04
CA LYS A 60 12.83 -1.86 -1.77
C LYS A 60 13.09 -1.69 -0.27
N LYS A 61 12.05 -1.49 0.56
CA LYS A 61 12.20 -1.28 2.00
C LYS A 61 11.93 -2.51 2.85
N PHE A 62 10.94 -3.31 2.46
CA PHE A 62 10.42 -4.43 3.26
C PHE A 62 10.76 -5.80 2.69
N CYS A 63 11.57 -5.86 1.62
CA CYS A 63 11.94 -7.06 0.86
C CYS A 63 10.75 -7.72 0.14
N CYS A 64 9.62 -7.90 0.83
CA CYS A 64 8.39 -8.50 0.33
C CYS A 64 7.24 -7.49 0.38
N ALA A 65 6.65 -7.23 -0.77
CA ALA A 65 5.34 -6.58 -0.89
C ALA A 65 4.61 -7.17 -2.09
N ASN A 66 3.37 -7.63 -1.92
CA ASN A 66 2.59 -8.22 -3.00
C ASN A 66 1.30 -7.44 -3.21
N ILE A 67 0.90 -7.25 -4.46
CA ILE A 67 -0.40 -6.65 -4.78
C ILE A 67 -1.41 -7.78 -4.69
N GLU A 68 -2.37 -7.68 -3.77
CA GLU A 68 -3.46 -8.65 -3.69
C GLU A 68 -4.59 -8.28 -4.66
N THR A 69 -5.00 -7.01 -4.62
CA THR A 69 -6.16 -6.55 -5.40
C THR A 69 -5.95 -5.13 -5.89
N VAL A 70 -6.35 -4.87 -7.13
CA VAL A 70 -6.58 -3.53 -7.67
C VAL A 70 -8.02 -3.46 -8.13
N GLN A 71 -8.83 -2.70 -7.41
CA GLN A 71 -10.24 -2.53 -7.71
C GLN A 71 -10.46 -1.11 -8.24
N SER A 72 -11.14 -0.97 -9.37
CA SER A 72 -11.60 0.33 -9.85
C SER A 72 -12.84 0.76 -9.04
N LEU A 73 -12.81 2.00 -8.55
CA LEU A 73 -13.93 2.67 -7.92
C LEU A 73 -14.48 3.67 -8.96
N GLY A 74 -15.57 3.27 -9.61
CA GLY A 74 -16.30 4.11 -10.57
C GLY A 74 -17.08 5.23 -9.89
#